data_AF-A0A9P8JGA8-F1
#
_entry.id   AF-A0A9P8JGA8-F1
#
_cell.length_a   1.000
_cell.length_b   1.000
_cell.length_c   1.000
_cell.angle_alpha   90.00
_cell.angle_beta   90.00
_cell.angle_gamma   90.00
#
_symmetry.space_group_name_H-M   'P 1'
#
loop_
_entity.id
_entity.type
_entity.pdbx_description
1 polymer ?
#
loop_
_entity_poly.entity_id
_entity_poly.type
_entity_poly.pdbx_seq_one_letter_code
_entity_poly.pdbx_strand_id
1 'polypeptide(L)'
;MAQSAVKNFLDSKGLSATSAWIESFVSSSRQGTPQPALQKTALFRILASDITSSIKATSTNTLPPNALNPTVKELRVPDSIPLQVLDIEDIGRSAWSQVEAIEAQERGETTKGREVIRVVPGEEADPDRDGTTPITKSNGPHKLLLQDAMGTKIYGFEVTDVDGIDLNLGIGAKLILKNMTIARGVILLDPISTQLLGGKVDVWDKAWRAGRKEALKAKVGPREEEEL
;
A
#
# COMPACT_ATOMS: atom_id res chain seq x y z
N MET A 1 -30.39 -8.63 -8.49
CA MET A 1 -29.63 -9.83 -8.88
C MET A 1 -28.13 -9.52 -9.01
N ALA A 2 -27.69 -8.75 -10.01
CA ALA A 2 -26.25 -8.46 -10.20
C ALA A 2 -25.64 -7.61 -9.07
N GLN A 3 -26.28 -6.49 -8.69
CA GLN A 3 -25.80 -5.63 -7.60
C GLN A 3 -25.67 -6.37 -6.27
N SER A 4 -26.68 -7.17 -5.90
CA SER A 4 -26.67 -7.98 -4.68
C SER A 4 -25.56 -9.04 -4.70
N ALA A 5 -25.31 -9.67 -5.85
CA ALA A 5 -24.23 -10.65 -6.00
C ALA A 5 -22.83 -10.03 -5.88
N VAL A 6 -22.64 -8.83 -6.42
CA VAL A 6 -21.39 -8.06 -6.28
C VAL A 6 -21.21 -7.61 -4.83
N LYS A 7 -22.25 -7.03 -4.23
CA LYS A 7 -22.24 -6.57 -2.84
C LYS A 7 -21.83 -7.70 -1.89
N ASN A 8 -22.53 -8.83 -1.94
CA ASN A 8 -22.27 -9.96 -1.05
C ASN A 8 -20.85 -10.51 -1.23
N PHE A 9 -20.34 -10.52 -2.46
CA PHE A 9 -18.97 -10.94 -2.73
C PHE A 9 -17.94 -9.99 -2.13
N LEU A 10 -18.11 -8.68 -2.29
CA LEU A 10 -17.19 -7.69 -1.72
C LEU A 10 -17.27 -7.67 -0.17
N ASP A 11 -18.48 -7.79 0.39
CA ASP A 11 -18.67 -7.95 1.85
C ASP A 11 -17.93 -9.20 2.37
N SER A 12 -17.94 -10.32 1.64
CA SER A 12 -17.17 -11.53 2.01
C SER A 12 -15.65 -11.33 2.00
N LYS A 13 -15.17 -10.25 1.37
CA LYS A 13 -13.76 -9.83 1.36
C LYS A 13 -13.46 -8.73 2.39
N GLY A 14 -14.44 -8.33 3.20
CA GLY A 14 -14.30 -7.23 4.16
C GLY A 14 -14.38 -5.84 3.51
N LEU A 15 -14.85 -5.74 2.27
CA LEU A 15 -14.93 -4.51 1.50
C LEU A 15 -16.39 -4.12 1.27
N SER A 16 -17.01 -3.48 2.26
CA SER A 16 -18.40 -3.02 2.14
C SER A 16 -18.51 -1.77 1.27
N ALA A 17 -18.67 -1.97 -0.04
CA ALA A 17 -18.76 -0.90 -1.02
C ALA A 17 -19.99 0.00 -0.84
N THR A 18 -19.89 1.27 -1.24
CA THR A 18 -21.04 2.19 -1.27
C THR A 18 -22.05 1.79 -2.35
N SER A 19 -23.33 2.09 -2.15
CA SER A 19 -24.37 1.82 -3.16
C SER A 19 -24.07 2.53 -4.48
N ALA A 20 -23.61 3.79 -4.41
CA ALA A 20 -23.22 4.57 -5.58
C ALA A 20 -22.08 3.91 -6.38
N TRP A 21 -21.07 3.36 -5.69
CA TRP A 21 -19.98 2.65 -6.35
C TRP A 21 -20.48 1.38 -7.04
N ILE A 22 -21.33 0.58 -6.38
CA ILE A 22 -21.90 -0.65 -6.94
C ILE A 22 -22.77 -0.35 -8.16
N GLU A 23 -23.63 0.68 -8.07
CA GLU A 23 -24.50 1.11 -9.17
C GLU A 23 -23.70 1.56 -10.38
N SER A 24 -22.67 2.39 -10.17
CA SER A 24 -21.74 2.84 -11.22
C SER A 24 -20.97 1.67 -11.85
N PHE A 25 -20.49 0.73 -11.04
CA PHE A 25 -19.79 -0.45 -11.52
C PHE A 25 -20.70 -1.34 -12.39
N VAL A 26 -21.91 -1.63 -11.91
CA VAL A 26 -22.85 -2.50 -12.63
C VAL A 26 -23.36 -1.83 -13.91
N SER A 27 -23.62 -0.51 -13.90
CA SER A 27 -24.07 0.22 -15.10
C SER A 27 -22.98 0.29 -16.18
N SER A 28 -21.71 0.36 -15.79
CA SER A 28 -20.56 0.33 -16.72
C SER A 28 -20.17 -1.08 -17.19
N SER A 29 -20.79 -2.13 -16.64
CA SER A 29 -20.48 -3.52 -16.98
C SER A 29 -21.24 -3.99 -18.21
N ARG A 30 -20.61 -4.84 -19.04
CA ARG A 30 -21.26 -5.39 -20.24
C ARG A 30 -22.44 -6.29 -19.84
N GLN A 31 -23.57 -6.11 -20.53
CA GLN A 31 -24.73 -6.98 -20.35
C GLN A 31 -24.35 -8.43 -20.68
N GLY A 32 -24.88 -9.38 -19.89
CA GLY A 32 -24.60 -10.81 -20.07
C GLY A 32 -23.26 -11.30 -19.49
N THR A 33 -22.47 -10.45 -18.82
CA THR A 33 -21.24 -10.89 -18.15
C THR A 33 -21.54 -11.96 -17.09
N PRO A 34 -20.86 -13.13 -17.11
CA PRO A 34 -21.04 -14.16 -16.09
C PRO A 34 -20.74 -13.64 -14.68
N GLN A 35 -21.53 -14.07 -13.70
CA GLN A 35 -21.41 -13.60 -12.31
C GLN A 35 -19.98 -13.74 -11.73
N PRO A 36 -19.25 -14.85 -11.91
CA PRO A 36 -17.88 -14.96 -11.37
C PRO A 36 -16.93 -13.92 -11.97
N ALA A 37 -17.05 -13.65 -13.27
CA ALA A 37 -16.25 -12.62 -13.93
C ALA A 37 -16.60 -11.23 -13.38
N LEU A 38 -17.89 -10.92 -13.25
CA LEU A 38 -18.37 -9.66 -12.70
C LEU A 38 -17.83 -9.42 -11.27
N GLN A 39 -17.88 -10.45 -10.42
CA GLN A 39 -17.36 -10.40 -9.04
C GLN A 39 -15.85 -10.13 -9.00
N LYS A 40 -15.06 -10.82 -9.84
CA LYS A 40 -13.61 -10.62 -9.91
C LYS A 40 -13.24 -9.24 -10.46
N THR A 41 -13.95 -8.77 -11.49
CA THR A 41 -13.76 -7.40 -12.00
C THR A 41 -14.16 -6.35 -10.97
N ALA A 42 -15.21 -6.58 -10.18
CA ALA A 42 -15.59 -5.68 -9.09
C ALA A 42 -14.47 -5.59 -8.04
N LEU A 43 -13.92 -6.73 -7.61
CA LEU A 43 -12.81 -6.76 -6.66
C LEU A 43 -11.57 -6.04 -7.22
N PHE A 44 -11.22 -6.29 -8.48
CA PHE A 44 -10.10 -5.59 -9.11
C PHE A 44 -10.30 -4.07 -9.10
N ARG A 45 -11.49 -3.59 -9.50
CA ARG A 45 -11.78 -2.16 -9.57
C ARG A 45 -11.85 -1.48 -8.20
N ILE A 46 -12.38 -2.15 -7.18
CA ILE A 46 -12.46 -1.55 -5.84
C ILE A 46 -11.09 -1.46 -5.18
N LEU A 47 -10.23 -2.47 -5.39
CA LEU A 47 -8.85 -2.44 -4.92
C LEU A 47 -8.05 -1.30 -5.56
N ALA A 48 -8.41 -0.92 -6.80
CA ALA A 48 -7.82 0.19 -7.53
C ALA A 48 -8.45 1.58 -7.27
N SER A 49 -9.48 1.67 -6.42
CA SER A 49 -10.17 2.93 -6.12
C SER A 49 -9.79 3.49 -4.74
N ASP A 50 -9.99 4.79 -4.54
CA ASP A 50 -9.84 5.43 -3.24
C ASP A 50 -10.88 4.90 -2.25
N ILE A 51 -10.41 4.38 -1.11
CA ILE A 51 -11.24 3.81 -0.04
C ILE A 51 -12.29 4.79 0.48
N THR A 52 -12.00 6.09 0.53
CA THR A 52 -12.89 7.11 1.09
C THR A 52 -14.13 7.38 0.24
N SER A 53 -14.07 7.04 -1.06
CA SER A 53 -15.19 7.18 -2.00
C SER A 53 -15.88 5.86 -2.31
N SER A 54 -15.16 4.74 -2.16
CA SER A 54 -15.60 3.41 -2.59
C SER A 54 -16.17 2.56 -1.46
N ILE A 55 -15.71 2.73 -0.21
CA ILE A 55 -16.16 1.96 0.96
C ILE A 55 -17.14 2.77 1.80
N LYS A 56 -18.22 2.12 2.24
CA LYS A 56 -19.19 2.70 3.16
C LYS A 56 -18.61 2.70 4.57
N ALA A 57 -18.29 3.88 5.10
CA ALA A 57 -17.87 4.04 6.49
C ALA A 57 -18.98 3.64 7.48
N THR A 58 -18.61 2.86 8.50
CA THR A 58 -19.43 2.43 9.64
C THR A 58 -18.57 2.43 10.90
N SER A 59 -19.20 2.44 12.08
CA SER A 59 -18.47 2.42 13.36
C SER A 59 -17.60 1.17 13.59
N THR A 60 -17.80 0.11 12.80
CA THR A 60 -17.09 -1.17 12.92
C THR A 60 -16.09 -1.41 11.80
N ASN A 61 -15.96 -0.48 10.84
CA ASN A 61 -15.00 -0.58 9.74
C ASN A 61 -14.15 0.70 9.57
N THR A 62 -14.19 1.57 10.57
CA THR A 62 -13.37 2.78 10.69
C THR A 62 -12.60 2.74 12.00
N LEU A 63 -11.51 3.50 12.08
CA LEU A 63 -10.71 3.59 13.29
C LEU A 63 -11.54 4.17 14.45
N PRO A 64 -11.34 3.66 15.68
CA PRO A 64 -12.05 4.17 16.84
C PRO A 64 -11.62 5.62 17.18
N PRO A 65 -12.46 6.41 17.87
CA PRO A 65 -12.18 7.84 18.12
C PRO A 65 -10.86 8.15 18.83
N ASN A 66 -10.36 7.23 19.66
CA ASN A 66 -9.11 7.37 20.41
C ASN A 66 -7.90 6.75 19.70
N ALA A 67 -8.05 6.27 18.45
CA ALA A 67 -6.98 5.62 17.69
C ALA A 67 -5.74 6.51 17.52
N LEU A 68 -5.91 7.82 17.42
CA LEU A 68 -4.80 8.77 17.22
C LEU A 68 -4.27 9.36 18.52
N ASN A 69 -4.82 8.99 19.68
CA ASN A 69 -4.44 9.59 20.96
C ASN A 69 -3.10 9.01 21.46
N PRO A 70 -2.00 9.79 21.49
CA PRO A 70 -0.68 9.29 21.89
C PRO A 70 -0.58 8.99 23.40
N THR A 71 -1.52 9.50 24.20
CA THR A 71 -1.57 9.25 25.66
C THR A 71 -2.13 7.86 25.98
N VAL A 72 -2.87 7.24 25.05
CA VAL A 72 -3.36 5.87 25.20
C VAL A 72 -2.20 4.92 24.96
N LYS A 73 -1.78 4.22 26.02
CA LYS A 73 -0.68 3.25 25.95
C LYS A 73 -0.94 2.18 24.90
N GLU A 74 -2.13 1.61 24.94
CA GLU A 74 -2.54 0.49 24.10
C GLU A 74 -4.06 0.46 23.96
N LEU A 75 -4.52 0.20 22.75
CA LEU A 75 -5.91 0.01 22.39
C LEU A 75 -6.01 -1.25 21.52
N ARG A 76 -6.77 -2.23 21.98
CA ARG A 76 -7.09 -3.43 21.21
C ARG A 76 -8.37 -3.18 20.42
N VAL A 77 -8.30 -3.38 19.10
CA VAL A 77 -9.42 -3.16 18.19
C VAL A 77 -9.84 -4.52 17.63
N PRO A 78 -10.95 -5.10 18.10
CA PRO A 78 -11.40 -6.43 17.66
C PRO A 78 -12.00 -6.41 16.25
N ASP A 79 -12.43 -5.24 15.79
CA ASP A 79 -13.09 -5.05 14.50
C ASP A 79 -12.19 -5.35 13.31
N SER A 80 -12.81 -5.71 12.18
CA SER A 80 -12.14 -5.93 10.90
C SER A 80 -12.20 -4.66 10.07
N ILE A 81 -11.11 -3.89 10.03
CA ILE A 81 -11.06 -2.57 9.42
C ILE A 81 -10.30 -2.63 8.10
N PRO A 82 -10.93 -2.26 6.96
CA PRO A 82 -10.22 -2.05 5.72
C PRO A 82 -9.45 -0.72 5.77
N LEU A 83 -8.16 -0.78 5.43
CA LEU A 83 -7.27 0.37 5.35
C LEU A 83 -6.63 0.46 3.98
N GLN A 84 -6.27 1.67 3.59
CA GLN A 84 -5.58 2.00 2.34
C GLN A 84 -4.20 2.56 2.63
N VAL A 85 -3.19 2.06 1.93
CA VAL A 85 -1.81 2.56 2.01
C VAL A 85 -1.69 3.88 1.25
N LEU A 86 -1.27 4.93 1.92
CA LEU A 86 -0.99 6.25 1.33
C LEU A 86 0.51 6.49 1.14
N ASP A 87 1.35 5.87 1.97
CA ASP A 87 2.81 5.98 1.91
C ASP A 87 3.45 4.75 2.56
N ILE A 88 4.68 4.43 2.15
CA ILE A 88 5.50 3.38 2.74
C ILE A 88 6.96 3.81 2.78
N GLU A 89 7.63 3.55 3.88
CA GLU A 89 9.04 3.84 4.08
C GLU A 89 9.75 2.60 4.63
N ASP A 90 10.93 2.27 4.09
CA ASP A 90 11.87 1.37 4.75
C ASP A 90 12.66 2.20 5.76
N ILE A 91 12.40 1.94 7.05
CA ILE A 91 13.08 2.60 8.18
C ILE A 91 14.22 1.72 8.75
N GLY A 92 14.44 0.53 8.20
CA GLY A 92 15.57 -0.34 8.53
C GLY A 92 16.87 0.08 7.82
N ARG A 93 16.77 0.87 6.74
CA ARG A 93 17.92 1.39 5.98
C ARG A 93 17.95 2.92 6.01
N SER A 94 19.16 3.47 6.14
CA SER A 94 19.36 4.92 6.04
C SER A 94 18.84 5.47 4.71
N ALA A 95 18.24 6.66 4.72
CA ALA A 95 17.80 7.34 3.51
C ALA A 95 18.96 7.53 2.51
N TRP A 96 20.18 7.81 2.98
CA TRP A 96 21.37 7.94 2.13
C TRP A 96 21.68 6.66 1.33
N SER A 97 21.81 5.51 2.00
CA SER A 97 22.01 4.21 1.33
C SER A 97 20.93 3.89 0.29
N GLN A 98 19.68 4.33 0.51
CA GLN A 98 18.61 4.15 -0.45
C GLN A 98 18.77 5.08 -1.67
N VAL A 99 19.19 6.34 -1.46
CA VAL A 99 19.50 7.28 -2.56
C VAL A 99 20.65 6.73 -3.41
N GLU A 100 21.73 6.27 -2.79
CA GLU A 100 22.88 5.69 -3.50
C GLU A 100 22.49 4.47 -4.33
N ALA A 101 21.63 3.60 -3.79
CA ALA A 101 21.12 2.43 -4.51
C ALA A 101 20.29 2.82 -5.75
N ILE A 102 19.45 3.87 -5.63
CA ILE A 102 18.67 4.40 -6.75
C ILE A 102 19.62 4.98 -7.82
N GLU A 103 20.61 5.78 -7.43
CA GLU A 103 21.58 6.39 -8.35
C GLU A 103 22.47 5.36 -9.04
N ALA A 104 22.91 4.31 -8.33
CA ALA A 104 23.65 3.19 -8.92
C ALA A 104 22.81 2.46 -9.98
N GLN A 105 21.54 2.20 -9.70
CA GLN A 105 20.63 1.57 -10.66
C GLN A 105 20.41 2.44 -11.91
N GLU A 106 20.25 3.76 -11.76
CA GLU A 106 20.16 4.71 -12.88
C GLU A 106 21.43 4.72 -13.75
N ARG A 107 22.61 4.52 -13.14
CA ARG A 107 23.89 4.38 -13.84
C ARG A 107 24.11 2.99 -14.48
N GLY A 108 23.21 2.03 -14.25
CA GLY A 108 23.35 0.65 -14.71
C GLY A 108 24.39 -0.16 -13.93
N GLU A 109 24.72 0.28 -12.71
CA GLU A 109 25.62 -0.40 -11.79
C GLU A 109 24.80 -1.37 -10.94
N THR A 110 24.91 -2.67 -11.20
CA THR A 110 24.33 -3.70 -10.32
C THR A 110 25.42 -4.32 -9.47
N THR A 111 25.22 -4.39 -8.16
CA THR A 111 26.20 -5.01 -7.25
C THR A 111 25.83 -6.46 -7.00
N LYS A 112 26.65 -7.42 -7.43
CA LYS A 112 26.58 -8.82 -6.94
C LYS A 112 27.67 -8.99 -5.90
N GLY A 113 27.32 -8.91 -4.61
CA GLY A 113 28.28 -9.03 -3.51
C GLY A 113 29.09 -7.74 -3.30
N ARG A 114 30.42 -7.84 -3.27
CA ARG A 114 31.34 -6.68 -3.15
C ARG A 114 31.79 -6.09 -4.50
N GLU A 115 31.32 -6.65 -5.62
CA GLU A 115 31.74 -6.23 -6.95
C GLU A 115 30.60 -5.53 -7.71
N VAL A 116 30.94 -4.39 -8.31
CA VAL A 116 30.06 -3.62 -9.19
C VAL A 116 30.15 -4.21 -10.61
N ILE A 117 29.05 -4.78 -11.09
CA ILE A 117 28.91 -5.31 -12.45
C ILE A 117 28.06 -4.34 -13.27
N ARG A 118 28.63 -3.86 -14.37
CA ARG A 118 27.92 -3.03 -15.36
C ARG A 118 27.10 -3.94 -16.28
N VAL A 119 25.78 -3.84 -16.23
CA VAL A 119 24.90 -4.65 -17.09
C VAL A 119 24.81 -4.01 -18.47
N VAL A 120 25.09 -4.79 -19.51
CA VAL A 120 24.90 -4.38 -20.92
C VAL A 120 23.40 -4.56 -21.25
N PRO A 121 22.71 -3.58 -21.85
CA PRO A 121 21.28 -3.69 -22.14
C PRO A 121 21.04 -4.71 -23.26
N GLY A 122 20.30 -5.80 -22.99
CA GLY A 122 20.06 -6.79 -24.04
C GLY A 122 19.19 -8.02 -23.75
N GLU A 123 18.60 -8.22 -22.57
CA GLU A 123 17.76 -9.40 -22.33
C GLU A 123 16.41 -9.05 -21.67
N GLU A 124 15.36 -9.35 -22.44
CA GLU A 124 13.96 -9.64 -22.08
C GLU A 124 13.21 -8.60 -21.22
N ALA A 125 12.77 -7.53 -21.87
CA ALA A 125 11.62 -6.76 -21.41
C ALA A 125 10.34 -7.60 -21.54
N ASP A 126 9.92 -8.20 -20.43
CA ASP A 126 8.63 -8.86 -20.27
C ASP A 126 7.50 -7.82 -20.45
N PRO A 127 6.64 -7.93 -21.48
CA PRO A 127 5.71 -6.86 -21.89
C PRO A 127 4.52 -6.65 -20.93
N ASP A 128 4.41 -7.44 -19.87
CA ASP A 128 3.32 -7.39 -18.89
C ASP A 128 3.67 -6.59 -17.62
N ARG A 129 4.88 -6.00 -17.57
CA ARG A 129 5.31 -5.14 -16.46
C ARG A 129 5.06 -3.68 -16.82
N ASP A 130 4.12 -3.05 -16.10
CA ASP A 130 4.02 -1.59 -15.95
C ASP A 130 5.46 -1.07 -15.78
N GLY A 131 5.93 -0.21 -16.69
CA GLY A 131 7.36 0.09 -16.97
C GLY A 131 8.20 0.67 -15.82
N THR A 132 7.77 0.48 -14.58
CA THR A 132 8.50 0.67 -13.34
C THR A 132 9.40 -0.53 -13.04
N THR A 133 10.70 -0.27 -12.94
CA THR A 133 11.66 -1.26 -12.48
C THR A 133 11.37 -1.64 -11.02
N PRO A 134 11.40 -2.95 -10.67
CA PRO A 134 11.20 -3.38 -9.30
C PRO A 134 12.30 -2.84 -8.39
N ILE A 135 11.91 -2.37 -7.22
CA ILE A 135 12.81 -1.93 -6.16
C ILE A 135 13.38 -3.18 -5.49
N THR A 136 14.69 -3.18 -5.21
CA THR A 136 15.32 -4.29 -4.46
C THR A 136 14.60 -4.47 -3.12
N LYS A 137 14.08 -5.68 -2.87
CA LYS A 137 13.31 -6.00 -1.67
C LYS A 137 14.16 -5.78 -0.42
N SER A 138 13.63 -5.00 0.52
CA SER A 138 14.12 -4.87 1.89
C SER A 138 13.26 -5.73 2.83
N ASN A 139 13.86 -6.29 3.87
CA ASN A 139 13.12 -7.05 4.90
C ASN A 139 12.58 -6.14 6.02
N GLY A 140 12.46 -4.84 5.76
CA GLY A 140 11.95 -3.86 6.73
C GLY A 140 12.89 -3.57 7.91
N PRO A 141 12.36 -3.02 9.02
CA PRO A 141 10.94 -2.74 9.24
C PRO A 141 10.39 -1.63 8.33
N HIS A 142 9.13 -1.74 7.91
CA HIS A 142 8.46 -0.70 7.15
C HIS A 142 7.51 0.15 8.02
N LYS A 143 7.48 1.45 7.70
CA LYS A 143 6.53 2.42 8.24
C LYS A 143 5.52 2.75 7.15
N LEU A 144 4.24 2.59 7.44
CA LEU A 144 3.14 2.86 6.50
C LEU A 144 2.32 4.06 6.99
N LEU A 145 1.89 4.92 6.07
CA LEU A 145 0.78 5.83 6.32
C LEU A 145 -0.50 5.16 5.81
N LEU A 146 -1.45 4.92 6.70
CA LEU A 146 -2.69 4.21 6.41
C LEU A 146 -3.89 5.15 6.53
N GLN A 147 -4.95 4.87 5.78
CA GLN A 147 -6.20 5.62 5.82
C GLN A 147 -7.42 4.69 5.85
N ASP A 148 -8.40 4.97 6.71
CA ASP A 148 -9.68 4.27 6.75
C ASP A 148 -10.74 4.86 5.80
N ALA A 149 -11.91 4.25 5.73
CA ALA A 149 -13.02 4.72 4.88
C ALA A 149 -13.59 6.09 5.31
N MET A 150 -13.35 6.55 6.56
CA MET A 150 -13.73 7.88 7.04
C MET A 150 -12.70 8.95 6.63
N GLY A 151 -11.55 8.52 6.12
CA GLY A 151 -10.44 9.41 5.77
C GLY A 151 -9.46 9.64 6.93
N THR A 152 -9.65 8.98 8.08
CA THR A 152 -8.75 9.04 9.23
C THR A 152 -7.41 8.44 8.85
N LYS A 153 -6.32 9.21 9.04
CA LYS A 153 -4.96 8.78 8.71
C LYS A 153 -4.22 8.38 9.97
N ILE A 154 -3.49 7.26 9.92
CA ILE A 154 -2.72 6.72 11.05
C ILE A 154 -1.43 6.09 10.55
N TYR A 155 -0.36 6.17 11.33
CA TYR A 155 0.87 5.42 11.02
C TYR A 155 0.76 3.97 11.48
N GLY A 156 1.25 3.05 10.67
CA GLY A 156 1.48 1.66 11.03
C GLY A 156 2.97 1.33 10.99
N PHE A 157 3.44 0.54 11.95
CA PHE A 157 4.81 0.05 11.99
C PHE A 157 4.80 -1.47 11.98
N GLU A 158 5.58 -2.03 11.07
CA GLU A 158 5.85 -3.45 11.01
C GLU A 158 6.69 -3.89 12.21
N VAL A 159 6.04 -4.51 13.19
CA VAL A 159 6.70 -5.07 14.39
C VAL A 159 7.20 -6.48 14.09
N THR A 160 6.56 -7.17 13.14
CA THR A 160 6.97 -8.46 12.61
C THR A 160 6.71 -8.46 11.11
N ASP A 161 7.65 -9.00 10.34
CA ASP A 161 7.60 -9.07 8.87
C ASP A 161 6.25 -9.60 8.36
N VAL A 162 5.53 -8.80 7.58
CA VAL A 162 4.24 -9.10 6.96
C VAL A 162 4.45 -9.33 5.47
N ASP A 163 4.12 -10.52 4.99
CA ASP A 163 4.31 -10.87 3.59
C ASP A 163 3.61 -9.89 2.64
N GLY A 164 4.36 -9.46 1.62
CA GLY A 164 3.94 -8.47 0.63
C GLY A 164 3.98 -7.00 1.08
N ILE A 165 4.37 -6.70 2.33
CA ILE A 165 4.71 -5.34 2.76
C ILE A 165 6.19 -5.09 2.48
N ASP A 166 6.46 -4.45 1.33
CA ASP A 166 7.77 -3.91 0.99
C ASP A 166 7.63 -2.71 0.06
N LEU A 167 8.72 -2.07 -0.31
CA LEU A 167 8.73 -0.87 -1.16
C LEU A 167 8.16 -1.09 -2.58
N ASN A 168 7.90 -2.33 -3.01
CA ASN A 168 7.17 -2.65 -4.24
C ASN A 168 5.64 -2.68 -4.06
N LEU A 169 5.15 -2.67 -2.82
CA LEU A 169 3.72 -2.56 -2.51
C LEU A 169 3.13 -1.34 -3.21
N GLY A 170 2.02 -1.55 -3.92
CA GLY A 170 1.36 -0.48 -4.65
C GLY A 170 0.81 0.60 -3.73
N ILE A 171 1.06 1.88 -4.01
CA ILE A 171 0.41 2.96 -3.26
C ILE A 171 -1.08 2.96 -3.58
N GLY A 172 -1.90 3.03 -2.55
CA GLY A 172 -3.34 2.80 -2.62
C GLY A 172 -3.75 1.33 -2.39
N ALA A 173 -2.81 0.42 -2.15
CA ALA A 173 -3.11 -0.97 -1.80
C ALA A 173 -4.03 -1.05 -0.57
N LYS A 174 -4.86 -2.10 -0.54
CA LYS A 174 -5.81 -2.35 0.54
C LYS A 174 -5.31 -3.43 1.49
N LEU A 175 -5.48 -3.17 2.77
CA LEU A 175 -5.24 -4.09 3.89
C LEU A 175 -6.55 -4.33 4.63
N ILE A 176 -6.75 -5.52 5.16
CA ILE A 176 -7.74 -5.77 6.20
C ILE A 176 -6.99 -6.04 7.49
N LEU A 177 -7.21 -5.21 8.50
CA LEU A 177 -6.66 -5.41 9.83
C LEU A 177 -7.72 -5.98 10.77
N LYS A 178 -7.36 -7.04 11.52
CA LYS A 178 -8.26 -7.74 12.45
C LYS A 178 -7.57 -7.91 13.78
N ASN A 179 -8.31 -7.73 14.88
CA ASN A 179 -7.75 -7.87 16.25
C ASN A 179 -6.46 -7.06 16.44
N MET A 180 -6.37 -5.89 15.81
CA MET A 180 -5.13 -5.13 15.75
C MET A 180 -4.86 -4.42 17.08
N THR A 181 -3.60 -4.03 17.26
CA THR A 181 -3.17 -3.23 18.39
C THR A 181 -2.76 -1.85 17.91
N ILE A 182 -3.33 -0.83 18.55
CA ILE A 182 -2.90 0.55 18.40
C ILE A 182 -2.18 0.94 19.69
N ALA A 183 -0.92 1.34 19.61
CA ALA A 183 -0.14 1.79 20.74
C ALA A 183 0.32 3.23 20.50
N ARG A 184 0.01 4.14 21.43
CA ARG A 184 0.44 5.55 21.34
C ARG A 184 0.15 6.23 20.00
N GLY A 185 -1.01 5.95 19.42
CA GLY A 185 -1.43 6.56 18.15
C GLY A 185 -0.90 5.88 16.89
N VAL A 186 -0.23 4.73 17.00
CA VAL A 186 0.27 3.96 15.84
C VAL A 186 -0.21 2.52 15.84
N ILE A 187 -0.48 1.97 14.67
CA ILE A 187 -0.82 0.55 14.50
C ILE A 187 0.45 -0.29 14.58
N LEU A 188 0.40 -1.37 15.35
CA LEU A 188 1.42 -2.40 15.38
C LEU A 188 1.02 -3.48 14.37
N LEU A 189 1.71 -3.50 13.22
CA LEU A 189 1.45 -4.45 12.14
C LEU A 189 2.22 -5.74 12.40
N ASP A 190 1.51 -6.86 12.27
CA ASP A 190 2.04 -8.22 12.35
C ASP A 190 1.27 -9.15 11.39
N PRO A 191 1.81 -10.34 11.06
CA PRO A 191 1.18 -11.29 10.12
C PRO A 191 -0.15 -11.87 10.56
N ILE A 192 -0.44 -11.87 11.86
CA ILE A 192 -1.67 -12.45 12.42
C ILE A 192 -2.82 -11.45 12.28
N SER A 193 -2.53 -10.17 12.50
CA SER A 193 -3.53 -9.10 12.43
C SER A 193 -3.67 -8.46 11.04
N THR A 194 -2.72 -8.69 10.13
CA THR A 194 -2.68 -8.01 8.82
C THR A 194 -2.92 -8.95 7.65
N GLN A 195 -3.96 -8.65 6.87
CA GLN A 195 -4.24 -9.33 5.61
C GLN A 195 -4.08 -8.35 4.43
N LEU A 196 -3.08 -8.56 3.59
CA LEU A 196 -2.89 -7.79 2.36
C LEU A 196 -3.87 -8.27 1.27
N LEU A 197 -4.66 -7.34 0.73
CA LEU A 197 -5.51 -7.60 -0.44
C LEU A 197 -4.85 -7.13 -1.75
N GLY A 198 -3.84 -6.27 -1.67
CA GLY A 198 -3.14 -5.70 -2.82
C GLY A 198 -3.91 -4.56 -3.49
N GLY A 199 -3.70 -4.42 -4.80
CA GLY A 199 -4.20 -3.28 -5.58
C GLY A 199 -3.29 -2.05 -5.49
N LYS A 200 -3.66 -1.01 -6.23
CA LYS A 200 -2.99 0.30 -6.22
C LYS A 200 -3.90 1.35 -6.84
N VAL A 201 -3.75 2.60 -6.43
CA VAL A 201 -4.34 3.74 -7.14
C VAL A 201 -3.25 4.26 -8.09
N ASP A 202 -3.38 3.96 -9.38
CA ASP A 202 -2.29 4.13 -10.37
C ASP A 202 -1.65 5.51 -10.36
N VAL A 203 -2.46 6.57 -10.23
CA VAL A 203 -1.99 7.95 -10.20
C VAL A 203 -1.10 8.21 -8.98
N TRP A 204 -1.45 7.64 -7.82
CA TRP A 204 -0.70 7.82 -6.59
C TRP A 204 0.57 6.98 -6.58
N ASP A 205 0.50 5.73 -7.04
CA ASP A 205 1.66 4.84 -7.16
C ASP A 205 2.72 5.43 -8.09
N LYS A 206 2.31 5.95 -9.27
CA LYS A 206 3.21 6.63 -10.19
C LYS A 206 3.85 7.88 -9.58
N ALA A 207 3.05 8.73 -8.93
CA ALA A 207 3.54 9.93 -8.29
C ALA A 207 4.55 9.63 -7.16
N TRP A 208 4.25 8.64 -6.32
CA TRP A 208 5.14 8.22 -5.25
C TRP A 208 6.45 7.66 -5.77
N ARG A 209 6.41 6.77 -6.77
CA ARG A 209 7.62 6.19 -7.38
C ARG A 209 8.51 7.25 -8.00
N ALA A 210 7.92 8.20 -8.72
CA ALA A 210 8.65 9.32 -9.32
C ALA A 210 9.29 10.22 -8.25
N GLY A 211 8.55 10.57 -7.19
CA GLY A 211 8.99 11.50 -6.14
C GLY A 211 9.89 10.88 -5.06
N ARG A 212 10.07 9.55 -5.07
CA ARG A 212 10.73 8.84 -3.96
C ARG A 212 12.16 9.30 -3.72
N LYS A 213 12.94 9.51 -4.79
CA LYS A 213 14.34 9.92 -4.69
C LYS A 213 14.45 11.32 -4.08
N GLU A 214 13.65 12.28 -4.54
CA GLU A 214 13.65 13.63 -3.94
C GLU A 214 13.20 13.59 -2.48
N ALA A 215 12.17 12.79 -2.15
CA ALA A 215 11.70 12.63 -0.78
C ALA A 215 12.79 12.06 0.15
N LEU A 216 13.58 11.10 -0.33
CA LEU A 216 14.72 10.57 0.43
C LEU A 216 15.82 11.62 0.59
N LYS A 217 16.19 12.36 -0.46
CA LYS A 217 17.19 13.45 -0.39
C LYS A 217 16.78 14.54 0.61
N ALA A 218 15.50 14.91 0.61
CA ALA A 218 14.96 15.89 1.56
C ALA A 218 15.11 15.46 3.03
N LYS A 219 15.11 14.14 3.32
CA LYS A 219 15.31 13.61 4.68
C LYS A 219 16.76 13.66 5.16
N VAL A 220 17.74 13.67 4.24
CA VAL A 220 19.17 13.63 4.61
C VAL A 220 19.77 15.04 4.76
N GLY A 221 19.13 16.07 4.21
CA GLY A 221 19.68 17.43 4.18
C GLY A 221 20.75 17.61 3.08
N PRO A 222 21.27 18.84 2.90
CA PRO A 222 22.34 19.10 1.94
C PRO A 222 23.62 18.36 2.35
N ARG A 223 24.37 17.89 1.35
CA ARG A 223 25.71 17.34 1.55
C ARG A 223 26.59 18.50 2.00
N GLU A 224 27.19 18.43 3.19
CA GLU A 224 28.35 19.28 3.47
C GLU A 224 29.40 18.87 2.43
N GLU A 225 29.65 19.74 1.46
CA GLU A 225 30.78 19.57 0.55
C GLU A 225 32.02 19.58 1.45
N GLU A 226 32.72 18.45 1.54
CA GLU A 226 34.07 18.42 2.10
C GLU A 226 34.91 19.38 1.26
N GLU A 227 35.09 20.60 1.76
CA GLU A 227 36.12 21.52 1.28
C GLU A 227 37.47 20.82 1.45
N LEU A 228 37.98 20.27 0.34
CA LEU A 228 39.36 19.79 0.18
C LEU A 228 40.18 20.82 -0.58
#